data_AF-A0A2M7QBI5-F1
#
_entry.id   AF-A0A2M7QBI5-F1
#
_cell.length_a   1.000
_cell.length_b   1.000
_cell.length_c   1.000
_cell.angle_alpha   90.00
_cell.angle_beta   90.00
_cell.angle_gamma   90.00
#
_symmetry.space_group_name_H-M   'P 1'
#
loop_
_entity.id
_entity.type
_entity.pdbx_description
1 polymer ?
#
loop_
_entity_poly.entity_id
_entity_poly.type
_entity_poly.pdbx_seq_one_letter_code
_entity_poly.pdbx_strand_id
1 'polypeptide(L)'
;MKKCTQYAAAVLIGLILTVTTLFVPVRASTTTEVRNVSLGLPIRFVMQDLSATDHDFPARVTFSSPWENPTKVSWGWLALDLTMFSLLAMLVIGQLERNKKGA
;
A
#
# COMPACT_ATOMS: atom_id res chain seq x y z
N MET A 1 -29.07 -3.56 -7.88
CA MET A 1 -27.82 -3.91 -8.61
C MET A 1 -26.74 -2.84 -8.56
N LYS A 2 -27.04 -1.55 -8.74
CA LYS A 2 -26.04 -0.45 -8.74
C LYS A 2 -25.14 -0.40 -7.49
N LYS A 3 -25.70 -0.65 -6.30
CA LYS A 3 -24.94 -0.67 -5.03
C LYS A 3 -23.86 -1.77 -4.98
N CYS A 4 -24.16 -2.97 -5.51
CA CYS A 4 -23.21 -4.08 -5.50
C CYS A 4 -21.98 -3.75 -6.36
N THR A 5 -22.19 -3.13 -7.53
CA THR A 5 -21.12 -2.65 -8.41
C THR A 5 -20.26 -1.57 -7.75
N GLN A 6 -20.85 -0.69 -6.93
CA GLN A 6 -20.10 0.34 -6.19
C GLN A 6 -19.18 -0.26 -5.12
N TYR A 7 -19.67 -1.25 -4.35
CA TYR A 7 -18.86 -1.95 -3.36
C TYR A 7 -17.68 -2.66 -4.01
N ALA A 8 -17.91 -3.38 -5.11
CA ALA A 8 -16.85 -4.02 -5.88
C ALA A 8 -15.84 -3.01 -6.41
N ALA A 9 -16.29 -1.87 -6.94
CA ALA A 9 -15.41 -0.80 -7.40
C ALA A 9 -14.58 -0.21 -6.26
N ALA A 10 -15.15 0.01 -5.08
CA ALA A 10 -14.43 0.55 -3.94
C ALA A 10 -13.33 -0.40 -3.43
N VAL A 11 -13.62 -1.70 -3.37
CA VAL A 11 -12.63 -2.72 -3.00
C VAL A 11 -11.51 -2.81 -4.05
N LEU A 12 -11.84 -2.76 -5.33
CA LEU A 12 -10.84 -2.76 -6.41
C LEU A 12 -9.94 -1.52 -6.35
N ILE A 13 -10.51 -0.34 -6.13
CA ILE A 13 -9.75 0.90 -5.90
C ILE A 13 -8.86 0.76 -4.65
N GLY A 14 -9.40 0.22 -3.56
CA GLY A 14 -8.63 -0.01 -2.33
C GLY A 14 -7.45 -0.94 -2.56
N LEU A 15 -7.64 -2.04 -3.29
CA LEU A 15 -6.58 -2.97 -3.66
C LEU A 15 -5.50 -2.30 -4.50
N ILE A 16 -5.90 -1.53 -5.52
CA ILE A 16 -4.94 -0.78 -6.35
C ILE A 16 -4.14 0.20 -5.50
N LEU A 17 -4.80 0.98 -4.63
CA LEU A 17 -4.13 1.93 -3.75
C LEU A 17 -3.14 1.24 -2.82
N THR A 18 -3.54 0.19 -2.12
CA THR A 18 -2.66 -0.61 -1.24
C THR A 18 -1.44 -1.16 -2.01
N VAL A 19 -1.60 -1.65 -3.23
CA VAL A 19 -0.46 -2.13 -4.04
C VAL A 19 0.43 -0.96 -4.48
N THR A 20 -0.14 0.17 -4.91
CA THR A 20 0.65 1.33 -5.34
C THR A 20 1.49 1.94 -4.21
N THR A 21 1.05 1.82 -2.94
CA THR A 21 1.80 2.38 -1.81
C THR A 21 3.13 1.68 -1.55
N LEU A 22 3.30 0.43 -2.02
CA LEU A 22 4.57 -0.30 -1.96
C LEU A 22 5.70 0.36 -2.77
N PHE A 23 5.34 1.15 -3.78
CA PHE A 23 6.30 1.86 -4.63
C PHE A 23 6.64 3.26 -4.12
N VAL A 24 6.11 3.67 -2.97
CA VAL A 24 6.50 4.92 -2.31
C VAL A 24 7.86 4.73 -1.65
N PRO A 25 8.89 5.52 -2.02
CA PRO A 25 10.24 5.35 -1.51
C PRO A 25 10.34 5.67 -0.01
N VAL A 26 11.00 4.78 0.73
CA VAL A 26 11.38 4.97 2.13
C VAL A 26 12.86 5.30 2.19
N ARG A 27 13.25 6.23 3.08
CA ARG A 27 14.64 6.60 3.29
C ARG A 27 15.29 5.63 4.27
N ALA A 28 16.41 5.05 3.87
CA ALA A 28 17.28 4.26 4.73
C ALA A 28 18.65 4.96 4.83
N SER A 29 19.13 5.15 6.05
CA SER A 29 20.38 5.88 6.33
C SER A 29 21.54 4.93 6.65
N THR A 30 21.25 3.65 6.90
CA THR A 30 22.24 2.66 7.34
C THR A 30 22.00 1.29 6.69
N THR A 31 23.06 0.47 6.63
CA THR A 31 22.98 -0.92 6.16
C THR A 31 22.03 -1.76 7.01
N THR A 32 21.91 -1.45 8.30
CA THR A 32 20.98 -2.15 9.20
C THR A 32 19.52 -1.82 8.87
N GLU A 33 19.24 -0.59 8.43
CA GLU A 33 17.89 -0.17 8.01
C GLU A 33 17.46 -0.84 6.70
N VAL A 34 18.36 -1.01 5.72
CA VAL A 34 18.03 -1.72 4.46
C VAL A 34 17.79 -3.21 4.65
N ARG A 35 18.22 -3.80 5.76
CA ARG A 35 17.95 -5.21 6.08
C ARG A 35 16.49 -5.47 6.52
N ASN A 36 15.80 -4.44 7.01
CA ASN A 36 14.43 -4.54 7.52
C ASN A 36 13.59 -3.35 7.05
N VAL A 37 13.49 -3.18 5.73
CA VAL A 37 12.71 -2.10 5.13
C VAL A 37 11.23 -2.43 5.26
N SER A 38 10.53 -1.61 6.02
CA SER A 38 9.08 -1.72 6.18
C SER A 38 8.39 -0.84 5.14
N LEU A 39 7.62 -1.46 4.25
CA LEU A 39 6.93 -0.87 3.11
C LEU A 39 5.41 -0.97 3.26
N GLY A 40 4.71 -0.14 2.49
CA GLY A 40 3.26 0.02 2.56
C GLY A 40 2.87 1.28 3.33
N LEU A 41 1.81 1.93 2.86
CA LEU A 41 1.21 3.09 3.50
C LEU A 41 -0.32 2.99 3.45
N PRO A 42 -1.02 3.59 4.44
CA PRO A 42 -0.44 4.20 5.65
C PRO A 42 0.03 3.17 6.68
N ILE A 43 -0.39 1.90 6.56
CA ILE A 43 0.02 0.85 7.47
C ILE A 43 1.12 0.05 6.79
N ARG A 44 2.24 -0.17 7.50
CA ARG A 44 3.33 -0.98 6.97
C ARG A 44 3.00 -2.46 7.11
N PHE A 45 2.82 -3.15 5.99
CA PHE A 45 2.43 -4.56 5.97
C PHE A 45 3.43 -5.45 5.22
N VAL A 46 4.41 -4.86 4.53
CA VAL A 46 5.51 -5.60 3.88
C VAL A 46 6.81 -5.26 4.58
N MET A 47 7.63 -6.28 4.83
CA MET A 47 9.02 -6.13 5.25
C MET A 47 9.90 -6.83 4.21
N GLN A 48 10.91 -6.13 3.71
CA GLN A 48 11.90 -6.67 2.77
C GLN A 48 13.32 -6.47 3.28
N ASP A 49 14.16 -7.48 3.05
CA ASP A 49 15.60 -7.39 3.22
C ASP A 49 16.25 -7.01 1.89
N LEU A 50 16.72 -5.77 1.78
CA LEU A 50 17.37 -5.20 0.59
C LEU A 50 18.90 -5.10 0.74
N SER A 51 19.47 -5.79 1.74
CA SER A 51 20.92 -5.74 2.03
C SER A 51 21.79 -6.43 0.96
N ALA A 52 21.19 -7.23 0.07
CA ALA A 52 21.88 -7.88 -1.04
C ALA A 52 22.22 -6.91 -2.20
N THR A 53 21.61 -5.72 -2.22
CA THR A 53 21.90 -4.69 -3.22
C THR A 53 22.88 -3.69 -2.64
N ASP A 54 23.92 -3.31 -3.39
CA ASP A 54 24.81 -2.23 -2.98
C ASP A 54 24.08 -0.89 -3.02
N HIS A 55 24.09 -0.17 -1.89
CA HIS A 55 23.44 1.13 -1.75
C HIS A 55 24.43 2.17 -1.22
N ASP A 56 24.47 3.33 -1.86
CA ASP A 56 25.10 4.52 -1.29
C ASP A 56 24.13 5.20 -0.31
N PHE A 57 24.56 5.39 0.94
CA PHE A 57 23.71 5.99 1.97
C PHE A 57 23.80 7.53 1.98
N PRO A 58 22.68 8.25 2.21
CA PRO A 58 21.33 7.73 2.45
C PRO A 58 20.64 7.27 1.15
N ALA A 59 20.08 6.06 1.19
CA ALA A 59 19.41 5.45 0.06
C ALA A 59 17.89 5.68 0.12
N ARG A 60 17.26 5.80 -1.05
CA ARG A 60 15.80 5.75 -1.19
C ARG A 60 15.44 4.40 -1.77
N VAL A 61 14.78 3.57 -0.99
CA VAL A 61 14.47 2.19 -1.35
C VAL A 61 12.96 2.02 -1.49
N THR A 62 12.55 1.21 -2.46
CA THR A 62 11.16 0.85 -2.74
C THR A 62 11.00 -0.66 -2.69
N PHE A 63 9.76 -1.12 -2.86
CA PHE A 63 9.50 -2.53 -3.09
C PHE A 63 10.34 -3.07 -4.25
N SER A 64 10.98 -4.21 -4.02
CA SER A 64 11.80 -4.93 -5.00
C SER A 64 11.29 -6.36 -5.17
N SER A 65 11.83 -7.10 -6.14
CA SER A 65 11.40 -8.48 -6.41
C SER A 65 11.50 -9.36 -5.16
N PRO A 66 10.41 -10.04 -4.74
CA PRO A 66 10.45 -10.99 -3.62
C PRO A 66 11.35 -12.21 -3.85
N TRP A 67 11.74 -12.46 -5.11
CA TRP A 67 12.66 -13.55 -5.46
C TRP A 67 14.12 -13.20 -5.27
N GLU A 68 14.46 -11.92 -5.33
CA GLU A 68 15.81 -11.43 -5.08
C GLU A 68 15.98 -10.97 -3.64
N ASN A 69 14.89 -10.49 -3.03
CA ASN A 69 14.89 -9.87 -1.71
C ASN A 69 13.89 -10.59 -0.80
N PRO A 70 14.34 -11.28 0.26
CA PRO A 70 13.47 -11.97 1.21
C PRO A 70 12.34 -11.05 1.70
N THR A 71 11.10 -11.47 1.45
CA THR A 71 9.90 -10.65 1.72
C THR A 71 9.01 -11.33 2.74
N LYS A 72 8.60 -10.58 3.76
CA LYS A 72 7.61 -11.00 4.75
C LYS A 72 6.38 -10.09 4.65
N VAL A 73 5.20 -10.69 4.58
CA VAL A 73 3.92 -9.96 4.55
C VAL A 73 3.18 -10.23 5.84
N SER A 74 2.77 -9.16 6.53
CA SER A 74 1.86 -9.27 7.66
C SER A 74 0.42 -9.17 7.17
N TRP A 75 -0.22 -10.33 7.02
CA TRP A 75 -1.59 -10.45 6.52
C TRP A 75 -2.62 -9.65 7.34
N GLY A 76 -2.43 -9.55 8.65
CA GLY A 76 -3.31 -8.75 9.51
C GLY A 76 -3.22 -7.25 9.21
N TRP A 77 -1.99 -6.73 9.06
CA TRP A 77 -1.76 -5.33 8.70
C TRP A 77 -2.21 -5.02 7.26
N LEU A 78 -2.00 -5.96 6.33
CA LEU A 78 -2.49 -5.85 4.96
C LEU A 78 -4.02 -5.74 4.91
N ALA A 79 -4.72 -6.60 5.67
CA ALA A 79 -6.19 -6.58 5.72
C ALA A 79 -6.72 -5.25 6.29
N LEU A 80 -6.05 -4.70 7.30
CA LEU A 80 -6.40 -3.42 7.90
C LEU A 80 -6.22 -2.28 6.88
N ASP A 81 -5.08 -2.24 6.19
CA ASP A 81 -4.76 -1.24 5.17
C ASP A 81 -5.77 -1.25 4.02
N LEU A 82 -6.05 -2.45 3.48
CA LEU A 82 -7.03 -2.64 2.42
C LEU A 82 -8.43 -2.21 2.84
N THR A 83 -8.83 -2.57 4.07
CA THR A 83 -10.14 -2.18 4.61
C THR A 83 -10.24 -0.66 4.72
N MET A 84 -9.19 -0.01 5.22
CA MET A 84 -9.15 1.44 5.37
C MET A 84 -9.28 2.16 4.02
N PHE A 85 -8.53 1.76 2.99
CA PHE A 85 -8.68 2.36 1.66
C PHE A 85 -10.04 2.06 1.02
N SER A 86 -10.57 0.85 1.20
CA SER A 86 -11.88 0.48 0.68
C SER A 86 -13.01 1.30 1.31
N LEU A 87 -12.96 1.54 2.63
CA LEU A 87 -13.90 2.41 3.34
C LEU A 87 -13.81 3.86 2.85
N LEU A 88 -12.59 4.37 2.67
CA LEU A 88 -12.38 5.72 2.14
C LEU A 88 -12.93 5.86 0.72
N ALA A 89 -12.65 4.90 -0.16
CA ALA A 89 -13.17 4.89 -1.53
C ALA A 89 -14.70 4.84 -1.55
N MET A 90 -15.32 4.03 -0.69
CA MET A 90 -16.78 4.01 -0.53
C MET A 90 -17.34 5.36 -0.09
N LEU A 91 -16.71 6.02 0.87
CA LEU A 91 -17.13 7.33 1.36
C LEU A 91 -17.08 8.35 0.22
N VAL A 92 -15.98 8.40 -0.54
CA VAL A 92 -15.81 9.31 -1.69
C VAL A 92 -16.87 9.05 -2.76
N ILE A 93 -17.06 7.80 -3.17
CA ILE A 93 -18.10 7.43 -4.16
C ILE A 93 -19.47 7.87 -3.65
N GLY A 94 -19.79 7.61 -2.38
CA GLY A 94 -21.06 8.01 -1.78
C GLY A 94 -21.27 9.53 -1.68
N GLN A 95 -20.20 10.33 -1.55
CA GLN A 95 -20.30 11.80 -1.61
C GLN A 95 -20.55 12.28 -3.05
N LEU A 96 -19.85 11.70 -4.03
CA LEU A 96 -20.04 12.04 -5.44
C LEU A 96 -21.47 11.78 -5.91
N GLU A 97 -22.09 10.69 -5.45
CA GLU A 97 -23.48 10.39 -5.79
C GLU A 97 -24.48 11.33 -5.13
N ARG A 98 -24.21 11.77 -3.90
CA ARG A 98 -25.05 12.78 -3.23
C ARG A 98 -24.98 14.11 -3.96
N ASN A 99 -23.80 14.55 -4.37
CA ASN A 99 -23.62 15.79 -5.11
C ASN A 99 -24.38 15.78 -6.45
N LYS A 100 -24.35 14.67 -7.19
CA LYS A 100 -25.08 14.51 -8.47
C LYS A 100 -26.61 14.57 -8.34
N LYS A 101 -27.18 14.36 -7.15
CA LYS A 101 -28.63 14.42 -6.92
C LYS A 101 -29.11 15.80 -6.44
N GLY A 102 -28.19 16.63 -5.97
CA GLY A 102 -28.48 18.00 -5.51
C GLY A 102 -28.22 19.08 -6.56
N ALA A 103 -27.69 18.70 -7.73
CA ALA A 103 -27.53 19.52 -8.92
C ALA A 103 -28.58 19.11 -9.97
#